data_AF-A0A1V5JX93-F1
#
_entry.id   AF-A0A1V5JX93-F1
#
_cell.length_a   1.000
_cell.length_b   1.000
_cell.length_c   1.000
_cell.angle_alpha   90.00
_cell.angle_beta   90.00
_cell.angle_gamma   90.00
#
_symmetry.space_group_name_H-M   'P 1'
#
loop_
_entity.id
_entity.type
_entity.pdbx_description
1 polymer ?
#
loop_
_entity_poly.entity_id
_entity_poly.type
_entity_poly.pdbx_seq_one_letter_code
_entity_poly.pdbx_strand_id
1 'polypeptide(L)'
;MLAFLFRVVEGWVQKGGALASIFSPAPPEDGDPVRRIIDVMGRLAKSQGNDRLPLALVKGALAPWPPSRVEALLLGLLKEGRVSLEANNDVSTLTDEDRRAAIRIGASDKHVVVLMP
;
A
#
# COMPACT_ATOMS: atom_id res chain seq x y z
N MET A 1 -45.69 5.14 4.16
CA MET A 1 -45.00 3.87 3.87
C MET A 1 -45.07 3.66 2.37
N LEU A 2 -43.95 3.33 1.71
CA LEU A 2 -43.56 3.59 0.28
C LEU A 2 -42.85 4.94 0.09
N ALA A 3 -41.78 5.11 -0.72
CA ALA A 3 -41.06 4.22 -1.62
C ALA A 3 -39.61 4.71 -1.83
N PHE A 4 -38.72 3.75 -2.15
CA PHE A 4 -37.38 3.94 -2.71
C PHE A 4 -37.43 4.72 -4.03
N LEU A 5 -36.51 5.68 -4.23
CA LEU A 5 -36.08 6.15 -5.56
C LEU A 5 -34.73 6.90 -5.43
N PHE A 6 -33.63 6.12 -5.43
CA PHE A 6 -32.29 6.65 -5.67
C PHE A 6 -32.13 6.88 -7.17
N ARG A 7 -32.03 8.16 -7.57
CA ARG A 7 -31.76 8.56 -8.95
C ARG A 7 -30.24 8.65 -9.13
N VAL A 8 -29.68 7.68 -9.84
CA VAL A 8 -28.35 7.73 -10.43
C VAL A 8 -28.34 8.81 -11.52
N VAL A 9 -27.42 9.76 -11.45
CA VAL A 9 -26.98 10.56 -12.59
C VAL A 9 -25.46 10.47 -12.62
N GLU A 10 -24.97 9.71 -13.60
CA GLU A 10 -23.58 9.74 -14.04
C GLU A 10 -23.29 11.08 -14.71
N GLY A 11 -22.19 11.71 -14.29
CA GLY A 11 -21.58 12.85 -14.98
C GLY A 11 -20.13 12.50 -15.28
N TRP A 12 -19.87 12.06 -16.51
CA TRP A 12 -18.53 11.99 -17.07
C TRP A 12 -17.92 13.40 -17.14
N VAL A 13 -16.75 13.59 -16.54
CA VAL A 13 -15.83 14.68 -16.88
C VAL A 13 -14.44 14.11 -17.09
N GLN A 14 -13.98 14.21 -18.33
CA GLN A 14 -12.64 13.86 -18.79
C GLN A 14 -12.05 15.11 -19.45
N LYS A 15 -11.17 15.84 -18.73
CA LYS A 15 -9.99 16.56 -19.28
C LYS A 15 -9.40 17.53 -18.25
N GLY A 16 -8.09 17.44 -18.07
CA GLY A 16 -7.27 18.49 -17.43
C GLY A 16 -6.38 17.91 -16.36
N GLY A 17 -5.09 17.81 -16.66
CA GLY A 17 -4.10 17.24 -15.75
C GLY A 17 -4.04 17.95 -14.41
N ALA A 18 -4.14 17.17 -13.34
CA ALA A 18 -3.57 17.51 -12.05
C ALA A 18 -3.24 16.18 -11.39
N LEU A 19 -1.96 15.96 -11.09
CA LEU A 19 -1.44 14.84 -10.30
C LEU A 19 -2.04 14.75 -8.88
N ALA A 20 -3.03 15.59 -8.56
CA ALA A 20 -3.74 15.69 -7.30
C ALA A 20 -4.90 14.67 -7.14
N SER A 21 -5.35 13.99 -8.21
CA SER A 21 -6.49 13.07 -8.12
C SER A 21 -6.15 11.66 -7.61
N ILE A 22 -4.87 11.35 -7.39
CA ILE A 22 -4.43 10.06 -6.82
C ILE A 22 -4.56 10.06 -5.29
N PHE A 23 -4.76 11.22 -4.66
CA PHE A 23 -4.96 11.38 -3.23
C PHE A 23 -6.44 11.59 -2.90
N SER A 24 -7.34 10.72 -3.36
CA SER A 24 -8.67 10.65 -2.73
C SER A 24 -8.46 10.40 -1.23
N PRO A 25 -8.99 11.25 -0.33
CA PRO A 25 -8.95 10.94 1.08
C PRO A 25 -9.72 9.64 1.30
N ALA A 26 -9.00 8.60 1.73
CA ALA A 26 -9.62 7.34 2.11
C ALA A 26 -10.71 7.60 3.16
N PRO A 27 -11.82 6.84 3.17
CA PRO A 27 -12.88 7.01 4.15
C PRO A 27 -12.30 6.99 5.57
N PRO A 28 -12.89 7.72 6.53
CA PRO A 28 -12.41 7.75 7.91
C PRO A 28 -12.58 6.36 8.51
N GLU A 29 -11.55 5.52 8.42
CA GLU A 29 -11.47 4.28 9.17
C GLU A 29 -10.95 4.61 10.57
N ASP A 30 -11.68 4.13 11.56
CA ASP A 30 -11.31 4.13 12.98
C ASP A 30 -9.86 3.67 13.18
N GLY A 31 -9.00 4.62 13.56
CA GLY A 31 -7.60 4.39 13.93
C GLY A 31 -6.60 4.93 12.90
N ASP A 32 -5.50 5.49 13.42
CA ASP A 32 -4.41 6.03 12.61
C ASP A 32 -3.84 4.95 11.67
N PRO A 33 -4.06 5.06 10.34
CA PRO A 33 -3.71 3.99 9.40
C PRO A 33 -2.20 3.77 9.33
N VAL A 34 -1.41 4.82 9.61
CA VAL A 34 0.05 4.75 9.69
C VAL A 34 0.48 3.89 10.88
N ARG A 35 -0.13 4.08 12.05
CA ARG A 35 0.13 3.26 13.23
C ARG A 35 -0.23 1.79 13.00
N ARG A 36 -1.33 1.52 12.28
CA ARG A 36 -1.77 0.15 11.98
C ARG A 36 -0.81 -0.58 11.02
N ILE A 37 -0.33 0.08 9.96
CA ILE A 37 0.66 -0.52 9.06
C ILE A 37 1.99 -0.79 9.78
N ILE A 38 2.44 0.12 10.64
CA ILE A 38 3.66 -0.07 11.45
C ILE A 38 3.51 -1.25 12.40
N ASP A 39 2.36 -1.37 13.08
CA ASP A 39 2.10 -2.48 14.02
C ASP A 39 2.08 -3.83 13.29
N VAL A 40 1.44 -3.90 12.12
CA VAL A 40 1.42 -5.10 11.29
C VAL A 40 2.83 -5.46 10.82
N MET A 41 3.58 -4.50 10.23
CA MET A 41 4.96 -4.75 9.81
C MET A 41 5.85 -5.17 10.99
N GLY A 42 5.71 -4.54 12.16
CA GLY A 42 6.46 -4.91 13.36
C GLY A 42 6.15 -6.33 13.86
N ARG A 43 4.89 -6.77 13.78
CA ARG A 43 4.51 -8.16 14.08
C ARG A 43 5.09 -9.14 13.07
N LEU A 44 5.07 -8.79 11.79
CA LEU A 44 5.65 -9.61 10.72
C LEU A 44 7.16 -9.73 10.86
N ALA A 45 7.86 -8.63 11.16
CA ALA A 45 9.31 -8.63 11.37
C ALA A 45 9.71 -9.50 12.55
N LYS A 46 8.97 -9.42 13.67
CA LYS A 46 9.16 -10.32 14.82
C LYS A 46 8.88 -11.78 14.46
N SER A 47 7.86 -12.05 13.65
CA SER A 47 7.52 -13.42 13.22
C SER A 47 8.55 -14.03 12.26
N GLN A 48 9.17 -13.21 11.40
CA GLN A 48 10.18 -13.64 10.44
C GLN A 48 11.60 -13.62 11.03
N GLY A 49 11.79 -12.93 12.16
CA GLY A 49 13.10 -12.74 12.78
C GLY A 49 14.02 -11.80 11.98
N ASN A 50 13.46 -10.98 11.09
CA ASN A 50 14.20 -10.04 10.25
C ASN A 50 13.34 -8.82 9.90
N ASP A 51 13.97 -7.65 9.77
CA ASP A 51 13.33 -6.39 9.41
C ASP A 51 13.01 -6.26 7.91
N ARG A 52 13.52 -7.18 7.08
CA ARG A 52 13.20 -7.28 5.65
C ARG A 52 11.93 -8.10 5.43
N LEU A 53 10.89 -7.45 4.94
CA LEU A 53 9.58 -8.05 4.70
C LEU A 53 9.20 -7.98 3.21
N PRO A 54 8.77 -9.10 2.59
CA PRO A 54 8.26 -9.06 1.23
C PRO A 54 6.94 -8.28 1.17
N LEU A 55 6.78 -7.46 0.12
CA LEU A 55 5.60 -6.62 -0.05
C LEU A 55 4.32 -7.43 -0.26
N ALA A 56 4.41 -8.62 -0.84
CA ALA A 56 3.28 -9.55 -0.96
C ALA A 56 2.71 -9.90 0.41
N LEU A 57 3.59 -10.24 1.36
CA LEU A 57 3.23 -10.61 2.72
C LEU A 57 2.64 -9.41 3.49
N VAL A 58 3.20 -8.21 3.32
CA VAL A 58 2.64 -6.99 3.94
C VAL A 58 1.26 -6.64 3.37
N LYS A 59 1.10 -6.68 2.04
CA LYS A 59 -0.19 -6.43 1.37
C LYS A 59 -1.23 -7.49 1.76
N GLY A 60 -0.83 -8.76 1.87
CA GLY A 60 -1.70 -9.86 2.32
C GLY A 60 -2.14 -9.70 3.78
N ALA A 61 -1.24 -9.33 4.68
CA ALA A 61 -1.54 -9.11 6.10
C ALA A 61 -2.44 -7.89 6.35
N LEU A 62 -2.51 -6.95 5.39
CA LEU A 62 -3.33 -5.75 5.47
C LEU A 62 -4.68 -5.89 4.76
N ALA A 63 -5.03 -7.06 4.20
CA ALA A 63 -6.37 -7.31 3.68
C ALA A 63 -7.42 -7.03 4.80
N PRO A 64 -8.48 -6.23 4.52
CA PRO A 64 -9.05 -5.88 3.22
C PRO A 64 -8.61 -4.54 2.61
N TRP A 65 -7.51 -3.93 3.06
CA TRP A 65 -7.06 -2.65 2.50
C TRP A 65 -6.69 -2.79 1.01
N PRO A 66 -7.09 -1.82 0.17
CA PRO A 66 -6.73 -1.85 -1.23
C PRO A 66 -5.21 -1.67 -1.37
N PRO A 67 -4.57 -2.37 -2.32
CA PRO A 67 -3.12 -2.34 -2.49
C PRO A 67 -2.59 -0.91 -2.68
N SER A 68 -3.29 -0.08 -3.47
CA SER A 68 -2.94 1.33 -3.68
C SER A 68 -2.85 2.16 -2.38
N ARG A 69 -3.69 1.83 -1.37
CA ARG A 69 -3.66 2.51 -0.06
C ARG A 69 -2.45 2.08 0.76
N VAL A 70 -2.15 0.77 0.77
CA VAL A 70 -0.94 0.25 1.42
C VAL A 70 0.31 0.88 0.80
N GLU A 71 0.34 1.00 -0.52
CA GLU A 71 1.44 1.64 -1.26
C GLU A 71 1.59 3.12 -0.90
N ALA A 72 0.50 3.88 -0.87
CA ALA A 72 0.54 5.29 -0.46
C ALA A 72 1.08 5.47 0.97
N LEU A 73 0.70 4.59 1.90
CA LEU A 73 1.20 4.61 3.28
C LEU A 73 2.69 4.26 3.35
N LEU A 74 3.13 3.22 2.62
CA LEU A 74 4.54 2.83 2.56
C LEU A 74 5.41 3.94 1.94
N LEU A 75 4.92 4.62 0.90
CA LEU A 75 5.60 5.76 0.31
C LEU A 75 5.65 6.96 1.26
N GLY A 76 4.61 7.15 2.10
CA GLY A 76 4.62 8.12 3.18
C GLY A 76 5.72 7.82 4.20
N LEU A 77 5.77 6.58 4.69
CA LEU A 77 6.79 6.12 5.64
C LEU A 77 8.21 6.17 5.06
N LEU A 78 8.36 5.93 3.75
CA LEU A 78 9.64 6.07 3.05
C LEU A 78 10.13 7.51 3.09
N LYS A 79 9.24 8.49 2.87
CA LYS A 79 9.58 9.92 2.94
C LYS A 79 9.95 10.35 4.36
N GLU A 80 9.32 9.75 5.37
CA GLU A 80 9.66 9.97 6.78
C GLU A 80 10.93 9.23 7.23
N GLY A 81 11.54 8.40 6.38
CA GLY A 81 12.73 7.62 6.72
C GLY A 81 12.48 6.48 7.71
N ARG A 82 11.21 6.08 7.91
CA ARG A 82 10.82 4.99 8.84
C ARG A 82 10.88 3.62 8.19
N VAL A 83 10.83 3.58 6.86
CA VAL A 83 10.98 2.34 6.08
C VAL A 83 11.86 2.60 4.86
N SER A 84 12.52 1.56 4.37
CA SER A 84 13.22 1.57 3.09
C SER A 84 12.55 0.59 2.13
N LEU A 85 12.44 0.96 0.86
CA LEU A 85 11.90 0.09 -0.19
C LEU A 85 13.03 -0.38 -1.10
N GLU A 86 13.31 -1.68 -1.04
CA GLU A 86 14.41 -2.32 -1.74
C GLU A 86 13.91 -3.22 -2.89
N ALA A 87 14.73 -3.32 -3.93
CA ALA A 87 14.54 -4.37 -4.93
C ALA A 87 15.00 -5.70 -4.32
N ASN A 88 14.26 -6.78 -4.59
CA ASN A 88 14.79 -8.10 -4.30
C ASN A 88 15.85 -8.42 -5.37
N ASN A 89 17.11 -8.56 -4.97
CA ASN A 89 18.19 -8.88 -5.89
C ASN A 89 18.19 -10.37 -6.28
N ASP A 90 17.50 -11.21 -5.52
CA ASP A 90 17.37 -12.65 -5.76
C ASP A 90 16.11 -12.94 -6.59
N VAL A 91 16.17 -12.64 -7.88
CA VAL A 91 15.04 -12.80 -8.82
C VAL A 91 14.49 -14.24 -8.86
N SER A 92 15.34 -15.24 -8.60
CA SER A 92 14.95 -16.65 -8.52
C SER A 92 14.03 -16.98 -7.33
N THR A 93 13.96 -16.10 -6.33
CA THR A 93 13.09 -16.25 -5.15
C THR A 93 11.76 -15.52 -5.29
N LEU A 94 11.59 -14.72 -6.34
CA LEU A 94 10.38 -13.94 -6.56
C LEU A 94 9.25 -14.82 -7.08
N THR A 95 8.20 -14.95 -6.27
CA THR A 95 6.96 -15.58 -6.69
C THR A 95 6.16 -14.66 -7.63
N ASP A 96 5.15 -15.20 -8.31
CA ASP A 96 4.23 -14.36 -9.10
C ASP A 96 3.50 -13.34 -8.21
N GLU A 97 3.24 -13.70 -6.96
CA GLU A 97 2.60 -12.83 -5.98
C GLU A 97 3.51 -11.66 -5.59
N ASP A 98 4.82 -11.91 -5.38
CA ASP A 98 5.79 -10.85 -5.12
C ASP A 98 5.92 -9.89 -6.30
N ARG A 99 5.92 -10.41 -7.54
CA ARG A 99 5.96 -9.58 -8.75
C ARG A 99 4.73 -8.71 -8.90
N ARG A 100 3.54 -9.21 -8.54
CA ARG A 100 2.29 -8.42 -8.53
C ARG A 100 2.24 -7.41 -7.39
N ALA A 101 2.86 -7.74 -6.26
CA ALA A 101 2.91 -6.88 -5.09
C ALA A 101 3.95 -5.77 -5.20
N ALA A 102 4.84 -5.83 -6.20
CA ALA A 102 5.91 -4.88 -6.39
C ALA A 102 5.41 -3.43 -6.49
N ILE A 103 6.17 -2.51 -5.90
CA ILE A 103 5.93 -1.07 -5.97
C ILE A 103 6.97 -0.48 -6.91
N ARG A 104 6.52 0.10 -8.02
CA ARG A 104 7.41 0.75 -8.97
C ARG A 104 7.79 2.14 -8.49
N ILE A 105 9.07 2.35 -8.21
CA ILE A 105 9.64 3.66 -7.84
C ILE A 105 10.63 4.07 -8.91
N GLY A 106 10.25 5.06 -9.72
CA GLY A 106 11.03 5.46 -10.89
C GLY A 106 11.14 4.33 -11.92
N ALA A 107 12.38 3.93 -12.23
CA ALA A 107 12.69 2.88 -13.20
C ALA A 107 12.89 1.48 -12.56
N SER A 108 12.63 1.32 -11.26
CA SER A 108 12.89 0.06 -10.54
C SER A 108 11.67 -0.43 -9.77
N ASP A 109 11.44 -1.73 -9.85
CA ASP A 109 10.42 -2.44 -9.08
C ASP A 109 10.99 -2.83 -7.71
N LYS A 110 10.34 -2.33 -6.65
CA LYS A 110 10.67 -2.64 -5.26
C LYS A 110 9.78 -3.77 -4.80
N HIS A 111 10.37 -4.76 -4.14
CA HIS A 111 9.70 -6.00 -3.75
C HIS A 111 9.76 -6.22 -2.23
N VAL A 112 10.66 -5.51 -1.55
CA VAL A 112 10.93 -5.67 -0.11
C VAL A 112 10.76 -4.33 0.58
N VAL A 113 10.09 -4.34 1.73
CA VAL A 113 10.11 -3.24 2.69
C VAL A 113 11.03 -3.60 3.84
N VAL A 114 11.89 -2.67 4.23
CA VAL A 114 12.78 -2.80 5.39
C VAL A 114 12.34 -1.82 6.45
N LEU A 115 12.05 -2.30 7.65
CA LEU A 115 11.82 -1.43 8.79
C LEU A 115 13.13 -0.77 9.20
N MET A 116 13.11 0.56 9.33
CA MET A 116 14.24 1.31 9.86
C MET A 116 14.00 1.57 11.35
N PRO A 117 15.04 1.48 12.20
CA PRO A 117 14.94 1.73 13.64
C PRO A 117 14.63 3.20 13.96
#